data_AF-A0A078R7Q9-F1
#
_entry.id   AF-A0A078R7Q9-F1
#
_cell.length_a   1.000
_cell.length_b   1.000
_cell.length_c   1.000
_cell.angle_alpha   90.00
_cell.angle_beta   90.00
_cell.angle_gamma   90.00
#
_symmetry.space_group_name_H-M   'P 1'
#
loop_
_entity.id
_entity.type
_entity.pdbx_description
1 polymer ?
#
loop_
_entity_poly.entity_id
_entity_poly.type
_entity_poly.pdbx_seq_one_letter_code
_entity_poly.pdbx_strand_id
1 'polypeptide(L)'
;MAISCKGHEMSEDELLDFAHKYLKEMGYGESGQPLLVYSHYDTENTHLHIITSRVAPDGGKIQHSHERRRSQEVIDRILGNDRKKKTENDIDAAKQYTFSSFAQFKAIMVSMGYEVYQKDKNVFVKHGGKVQKEIPFSEIESLFKSGYRERTRCRQLRSLLKKYRDVSSNKDELQKELKTKFGIDIVFFGKKDAPYGYMLVDHANKTVIHGARVLSVEELLDFTTPEERFNRIEDYIDRLLTLNPKITQSEIYSKIRKQRAYIKKGIIYFDGQSRPLKPFMAEAIDRNNRIAMVEMFSPANEAERDLLCKIFKVSRTDLVDISPERTHYHIDAVNRLREIFNDDTVTSVRSQLHEEGFIVRQDEDVTYAINFKQHIIINLTEENFNLDRPRKQFVKQIERQKYQQQTKPTSRFSGKGKLRDAGGGSHSEKREWEVGQKGSYDDVDDGNSIRR
;
A
#
# COMPACT_ATOMS: atom_id res chain seq x y z
N MET A 1 -26.58 -21.87 35.20
CA MET A 1 -25.90 -20.57 34.98
C MET A 1 -24.49 -20.65 35.54
N ALA A 2 -23.63 -19.68 35.26
CA ALA A 2 -22.30 -19.60 35.86
C ALA A 2 -22.07 -18.19 36.43
N ILE A 3 -21.38 -18.11 37.57
CA ILE A 3 -20.90 -16.86 38.18
C ILE A 3 -19.39 -16.98 38.28
N SER A 4 -18.67 -15.98 37.78
CA SER A 4 -17.20 -15.95 37.78
C SER A 4 -16.70 -14.60 38.27
N CYS A 5 -15.63 -14.60 39.06
CA CYS A 5 -14.85 -13.39 39.34
C CYS A 5 -13.62 -13.33 38.41
N LYS A 6 -13.00 -12.17 38.29
CA LYS A 6 -11.79 -12.03 37.48
C LYS A 6 -10.61 -12.62 38.25
N GLY A 7 -9.88 -13.55 37.63
CA GLY A 7 -8.80 -14.28 38.28
C GLY A 7 -9.27 -14.95 39.57
N HIS A 8 -8.65 -14.56 40.68
CA HIS A 8 -8.98 -15.01 42.03
C HIS A 8 -9.31 -13.82 42.95
N GLU A 9 -9.97 -12.78 42.40
CA GLU A 9 -10.40 -11.60 43.18
C GLU A 9 -11.35 -11.95 44.34
N MET A 10 -12.05 -13.08 44.26
CA MET A 10 -12.88 -13.62 45.32
C MET A 10 -12.50 -15.07 45.54
N SER A 11 -12.35 -15.47 46.81
CA SER A 11 -12.28 -16.87 47.22
C SER A 11 -13.56 -17.62 46.87
N GLU A 12 -13.52 -18.95 46.90
CA GLU A 12 -14.71 -19.77 46.61
C GLU A 12 -15.86 -19.51 47.57
N ASP A 13 -15.56 -19.37 48.87
CA ASP A 13 -16.56 -19.10 49.90
C ASP A 13 -17.20 -17.72 49.68
N GLU A 14 -16.41 -16.70 49.37
CA GLU A 14 -16.93 -15.36 49.05
C GLU A 14 -17.78 -15.38 47.76
N LEU A 15 -17.37 -16.16 46.75
CA LEU A 15 -18.10 -16.30 45.50
C LEU A 15 -19.40 -17.09 45.71
N LEU A 16 -19.41 -18.07 46.62
CA LEU A 16 -20.59 -18.83 47.02
C LEU A 16 -21.57 -17.94 47.80
N ASP A 17 -21.08 -17.13 48.74
CA ASP A 17 -21.87 -16.12 49.44
C ASP A 17 -22.50 -15.11 48.47
N PHE A 18 -21.72 -14.66 47.48
CA PHE A 18 -22.23 -13.83 46.39
C PHE A 18 -23.31 -14.55 45.59
N ALA A 19 -23.11 -15.82 45.24
CA ALA A 19 -24.06 -16.63 44.51
C ALA A 19 -25.40 -16.76 45.26
N HIS A 20 -25.37 -17.01 46.58
CA HIS A 20 -26.58 -17.06 47.40
C HIS A 20 -27.32 -15.72 47.44
N LYS A 21 -26.61 -14.61 47.66
CA LYS A 21 -27.20 -13.25 47.60
C LYS A 21 -27.83 -12.97 46.25
N TYR A 22 -27.12 -13.32 45.17
CA TYR A 22 -27.59 -13.17 43.79
C TYR A 22 -28.86 -13.98 43.52
N LEU A 23 -28.89 -15.27 43.90
CA LEU A 23 -30.06 -16.13 43.71
C LEU A 23 -31.26 -15.59 44.46
N LYS A 24 -31.08 -15.13 45.71
CA LYS A 24 -32.14 -14.52 46.51
C LYS A 24 -32.75 -13.30 45.81
N GLU A 25 -31.92 -12.33 45.40
CA GLU A 25 -32.37 -11.13 44.70
C GLU A 25 -33.01 -11.41 43.32
N MET A 26 -32.61 -12.51 42.67
CA MET A 26 -33.19 -12.96 41.41
C MET A 26 -34.50 -13.75 41.57
N GLY A 27 -34.88 -14.13 42.79
CA GLY A 27 -36.08 -14.92 43.11
C GLY A 27 -35.87 -16.44 43.08
N TYR A 28 -34.62 -16.90 43.07
CA TYR A 28 -34.19 -18.30 43.06
C TYR A 28 -33.56 -18.75 44.40
N GLY A 29 -33.62 -17.92 45.44
CA GLY A 29 -33.01 -18.19 46.75
C GLY A 29 -34.00 -18.48 47.86
N GLU A 30 -35.25 -18.84 47.52
CA GLU A 30 -36.29 -19.18 48.50
C GLU A 30 -36.01 -20.50 49.21
N SER A 31 -36.47 -20.61 50.46
CA SER A 31 -36.31 -21.84 51.25
C SER A 31 -37.06 -23.01 50.59
N GLY A 32 -36.38 -24.15 50.43
CA GLY A 32 -36.92 -25.33 49.74
C GLY A 32 -36.67 -25.35 48.22
N GLN A 33 -36.05 -24.31 47.65
CA GLN A 33 -35.64 -24.30 46.25
C GLN A 33 -34.51 -25.33 46.02
N PRO A 34 -34.64 -26.26 45.05
CA PRO A 34 -33.55 -27.18 44.74
C PRO A 34 -32.37 -26.42 44.15
N LEU A 35 -31.18 -26.62 44.70
CA LEU A 35 -29.97 -25.91 44.32
C LEU A 35 -28.77 -26.86 44.33
N LEU A 36 -28.03 -26.87 43.23
CA LEU A 36 -26.74 -27.54 43.10
C LEU A 36 -25.71 -26.50 42.64
N VAL A 37 -24.67 -26.30 43.44
CA VAL A 37 -23.55 -25.40 43.12
C VAL A 37 -22.28 -26.25 43.04
N TYR A 38 -21.50 -26.03 41.99
CA TYR A 38 -20.26 -26.75 41.77
C TYR A 38 -19.15 -25.77 41.35
N SER A 39 -18.02 -25.81 42.05
CA SER A 39 -16.85 -24.98 41.73
C SER A 39 -15.99 -25.67 40.67
N HIS A 40 -15.47 -24.88 39.74
CA HIS A 40 -14.62 -25.33 38.64
C HIS A 40 -13.33 -24.51 38.61
N TYR A 41 -12.25 -25.15 38.17
CA TYR A 41 -10.91 -24.55 38.01
C TYR A 41 -10.32 -24.77 36.61
N ASP A 42 -11.17 -25.07 35.63
CA ASP A 42 -10.78 -25.30 34.23
C ASP A 42 -10.47 -24.00 33.47
N THR A 43 -10.63 -22.84 34.11
CA THR A 43 -10.26 -21.53 33.55
C THR A 43 -9.37 -20.76 34.53
N GLU A 44 -8.70 -19.71 34.05
CA GLU A 44 -7.92 -18.79 34.91
C GLU A 44 -8.77 -18.02 35.92
N ASN A 45 -10.10 -18.10 35.83
CA ASN A 45 -11.03 -17.43 36.71
C ASN A 45 -11.69 -18.43 37.68
N THR A 46 -11.80 -18.04 38.94
CA THR A 46 -12.65 -18.76 39.92
C THR A 46 -14.10 -18.61 39.49
N HIS A 47 -14.79 -19.74 39.31
CA HIS A 47 -16.18 -19.71 38.88
C HIS A 47 -17.00 -20.89 39.41
N LEU A 48 -18.29 -20.60 39.62
CA LEU A 48 -19.28 -21.53 40.12
C LEU A 48 -20.32 -21.81 39.03
N HIS A 49 -20.58 -23.08 38.78
CA HIS A 49 -21.74 -23.54 38.04
C HIS A 49 -22.91 -23.76 38.99
N ILE A 50 -24.04 -23.13 38.68
CA ILE A 50 -25.24 -23.15 39.50
C ILE A 50 -26.40 -23.74 38.69
N ILE A 51 -27.03 -24.76 39.25
CA ILE A 51 -28.19 -25.45 38.71
C ILE A 51 -29.34 -25.33 39.73
N THR A 52 -30.48 -24.80 39.30
CA THR A 52 -31.70 -24.70 40.11
C THR A 52 -32.93 -24.82 39.22
N SER A 53 -34.08 -25.14 39.82
CA SER A 53 -35.37 -25.22 39.13
C SER A 53 -35.89 -23.82 38.75
N ARG A 54 -36.69 -23.75 37.68
CA ARG A 54 -37.50 -22.56 37.33
C ARG A 54 -38.89 -22.57 37.96
N VAL A 55 -39.17 -23.59 38.76
CA VAL A 55 -40.38 -23.76 39.55
C VAL A 55 -40.02 -23.46 40.99
N ALA A 56 -40.77 -22.57 41.62
CA ALA A 56 -40.63 -22.20 43.01
C ALA A 56 -41.13 -23.35 43.92
N PRO A 57 -40.79 -23.34 45.22
CA PRO A 57 -41.16 -24.43 46.13
C PRO A 57 -42.68 -24.60 46.30
N ASP A 58 -43.46 -23.57 46.02
CA ASP A 58 -44.92 -23.57 46.02
C ASP A 58 -45.54 -24.14 44.72
N GLY A 59 -44.71 -24.59 43.76
CA GLY A 59 -45.13 -25.09 42.45
C GLY A 59 -45.37 -23.98 41.42
N GLY A 60 -45.24 -22.70 41.80
CA GLY A 60 -45.37 -21.56 40.92
C GLY A 60 -44.18 -21.40 39.96
N LYS A 61 -44.40 -20.71 38.85
CA LYS A 61 -43.32 -20.39 37.90
C LYS A 61 -42.54 -19.15 38.37
N ILE A 62 -41.23 -19.26 38.48
CA ILE A 62 -40.36 -18.12 38.80
C ILE A 62 -40.32 -17.16 37.59
N GLN A 63 -40.40 -15.85 37.86
CA GLN A 63 -40.37 -14.82 36.82
C GLN A 63 -39.04 -14.87 36.06
N HIS A 64 -39.09 -15.19 34.77
CA HIS A 64 -37.91 -15.33 33.90
C HIS A 64 -37.79 -14.24 32.82
N SER A 65 -38.75 -13.31 32.76
CA SER A 65 -38.73 -12.22 31.79
C SER A 65 -37.54 -11.29 32.04
N HIS A 66 -36.82 -10.95 30.97
CA HIS A 66 -35.68 -10.02 30.99
C HIS A 66 -34.57 -10.39 32.00
N GLU A 67 -34.35 -11.68 32.26
CA GLU A 67 -33.35 -12.20 33.21
C GLU A 67 -31.98 -11.55 33.06
N ARG A 68 -31.48 -11.40 31.82
CA ARG A 68 -30.18 -10.75 31.56
C ARG A 68 -30.10 -9.34 32.14
N ARG A 69 -31.18 -8.55 31.99
CA ARG A 69 -31.22 -7.16 32.48
C ARG A 69 -31.32 -7.11 34.01
N ARG A 70 -32.22 -7.93 34.57
CA ARG A 70 -32.42 -8.05 36.02
C ARG A 70 -31.14 -8.53 36.72
N SER A 71 -30.50 -9.57 36.17
CA SER A 71 -29.22 -10.11 36.65
C SER A 71 -28.16 -9.01 36.74
N GLN A 72 -28.01 -8.21 35.69
CA GLN A 72 -27.05 -7.12 35.66
C GLN A 72 -27.37 -6.05 36.73
N GLU A 73 -28.64 -5.70 36.95
CA GLU A 73 -29.04 -4.75 38.01
C GLU A 73 -28.83 -5.30 39.43
N VAL A 74 -29.08 -6.60 39.63
CA VAL A 74 -28.82 -7.29 40.91
C VAL A 74 -27.33 -7.33 41.21
N ILE A 75 -26.49 -7.67 40.23
CA ILE A 75 -25.03 -7.69 40.38
C ILE A 75 -24.52 -6.31 40.79
N ASP A 76 -24.99 -5.23 40.17
CA ASP A 76 -24.58 -3.88 40.59
C ASP A 76 -24.97 -3.58 42.03
N ARG A 77 -26.20 -3.94 42.42
CA ARG A 77 -26.72 -3.68 43.76
C ARG A 77 -25.88 -4.40 44.81
N ILE A 78 -25.56 -5.68 44.57
CA ILE A 78 -24.75 -6.50 45.48
C ILE A 78 -23.32 -5.95 45.57
N LEU A 79 -22.74 -5.53 44.44
CA LEU A 79 -21.38 -4.98 44.40
C LEU A 79 -21.30 -3.49 44.79
N GLY A 80 -22.44 -2.82 45.06
CA GLY A 80 -22.48 -1.39 45.37
C GLY A 80 -22.11 -0.47 44.19
N ASN A 81 -22.22 -0.96 42.95
CA ASN A 81 -21.89 -0.20 41.76
C ASN A 81 -23.00 0.80 41.40
N ASP A 82 -22.71 2.10 41.47
CA ASP A 82 -23.61 3.12 40.93
C ASP A 82 -23.36 3.32 39.43
N ARG A 83 -24.14 2.62 38.60
CA ARG A 83 -24.08 2.75 37.14
C ARG A 83 -24.35 4.17 36.65
N LYS A 84 -25.24 4.91 37.30
CA LYS A 84 -25.57 6.28 36.85
C LYS A 84 -24.38 7.18 37.09
N LYS A 85 -23.80 7.14 38.30
CA LYS A 85 -22.59 7.89 38.63
C LYS A 85 -21.41 7.51 37.74
N LYS A 86 -21.21 6.21 37.48
CA LYS A 86 -20.17 5.77 36.53
C LYS A 86 -20.40 6.34 35.12
N THR A 87 -21.64 6.26 34.64
CA THR A 87 -21.99 6.80 33.31
C THR A 87 -21.76 8.31 33.25
N GLU A 88 -22.10 9.06 34.30
CA GLU A 88 -21.84 10.50 34.37
C GLU A 88 -20.34 10.81 34.36
N ASN A 89 -19.54 10.10 35.17
CA ASN A 89 -18.09 10.24 35.16
C ASN A 89 -17.48 9.95 33.78
N ASP A 90 -17.94 8.90 33.10
CA ASP A 90 -17.45 8.51 31.77
C ASP A 90 -17.85 9.53 30.70
N ILE A 91 -19.08 10.09 30.79
CA ILE A 91 -19.51 11.19 29.92
C ILE A 91 -18.63 12.42 30.15
N ASP A 92 -18.38 12.79 31.41
CA ASP A 92 -17.54 13.93 31.75
C ASP A 92 -16.10 13.74 31.27
N ALA A 93 -15.58 12.52 31.37
CA ALA A 93 -14.30 12.15 30.79
C ALA A 93 -14.31 12.26 29.26
N ALA A 94 -15.37 11.80 28.58
CA ALA A 94 -15.52 11.89 27.13
C ALA A 94 -15.60 13.35 26.63
N LYS A 95 -16.23 14.24 27.40
CA LYS A 95 -16.29 15.69 27.09
C LYS A 95 -14.91 16.36 27.10
N GLN A 96 -13.91 15.79 27.79
CA GLN A 96 -12.54 16.31 27.79
C GLN A 96 -11.77 15.99 26.49
N TYR A 97 -12.31 15.16 25.61
CA TYR A 97 -11.65 14.83 24.35
C TYR A 97 -11.80 15.97 23.34
N THR A 98 -10.86 16.04 22.41
CA THR A 98 -10.95 16.90 21.24
C THR A 98 -11.63 16.14 20.11
N PHE A 99 -12.85 16.54 19.78
CA PHE A 99 -13.64 16.02 18.66
C PHE A 99 -14.38 17.16 17.94
N SER A 100 -14.76 16.91 16.69
CA SER A 100 -15.36 17.89 15.77
C SER A 100 -16.71 17.44 15.22
N SER A 101 -17.26 16.32 15.70
CA SER A 101 -18.56 15.80 15.24
C SER A 101 -19.16 14.84 16.26
N PHE A 102 -20.47 14.64 16.17
CA PHE A 102 -21.18 13.64 16.97
C PHE A 102 -20.67 12.22 16.72
N ALA A 103 -20.28 11.88 15.49
CA ALA A 103 -19.74 10.56 15.17
C ALA A 103 -18.43 10.28 15.93
N GLN A 104 -17.60 11.30 16.14
CA GLN A 104 -16.38 11.18 16.94
C GLN A 104 -16.67 11.08 18.44
N PHE A 105 -17.62 11.87 18.96
CA PHE A 105 -18.10 11.72 20.33
C PHE A 105 -18.64 10.31 20.58
N LYS A 106 -19.46 9.81 19.67
CA LYS A 106 -19.97 8.44 19.68
C LYS A 106 -18.84 7.41 19.68
N ALA A 107 -17.76 7.62 18.92
CA ALA A 107 -16.61 6.71 18.93
C ALA A 107 -15.95 6.60 20.31
N ILE A 108 -15.76 7.73 21.01
CA ILE A 108 -15.21 7.74 22.37
C ILE A 108 -16.11 6.93 23.31
N MET A 109 -17.41 7.20 23.28
CA MET A 109 -18.36 6.48 24.14
C MET A 109 -18.40 4.98 23.83
N VAL A 110 -18.31 4.60 22.56
CA VAL A 110 -18.22 3.18 22.15
C VAL A 110 -16.93 2.54 22.65
N SER A 111 -15.79 3.25 22.63
CA SER A 111 -14.52 2.71 23.15
C SER A 111 -14.54 2.50 24.68
N MET A 112 -15.40 3.25 25.38
CA MET A 112 -15.74 3.09 26.80
C MET A 112 -16.82 2.01 27.08
N GLY A 113 -17.36 1.37 26.05
CA GLY A 113 -18.36 0.29 26.17
C GLY A 113 -19.82 0.73 26.14
N TYR A 114 -20.11 1.97 25.74
CA TYR A 114 -21.47 2.49 25.64
C TYR A 114 -22.04 2.41 24.22
N GLU A 115 -23.35 2.18 24.13
CA GLU A 115 -24.12 2.39 22.90
C GLU A 115 -24.66 3.82 22.90
N VAL A 116 -24.33 4.62 21.88
CA VAL A 116 -24.81 6.01 21.76
C VAL A 116 -25.55 6.21 20.44
N TYR A 117 -26.70 6.86 20.52
CA TYR A 117 -27.51 7.23 19.37
C TYR A 117 -28.18 8.58 19.59
N GLN A 118 -28.44 9.28 18.49
CA GLN A 118 -29.21 10.52 18.48
C GLN A 118 -30.62 10.20 18.02
N LYS A 119 -31.61 10.76 18.70
CA LYS A 119 -33.01 10.75 18.28
C LYS A 119 -33.61 12.11 18.61
N ASP A 120 -34.28 12.71 17.62
CA ASP A 120 -34.81 14.07 17.72
C ASP A 120 -33.68 15.08 18.06
N LYS A 121 -33.83 15.87 19.13
CA LYS A 121 -32.83 16.84 19.60
C LYS A 121 -31.95 16.32 20.73
N ASN A 122 -32.03 15.03 21.06
CA ASN A 122 -31.36 14.44 22.21
C ASN A 122 -30.43 13.28 21.82
N VAL A 123 -29.38 13.13 22.62
CA VAL A 123 -28.41 12.05 22.59
C VAL A 123 -28.69 11.11 23.75
N PHE A 124 -28.81 9.82 23.44
CA PHE A 124 -29.09 8.77 24.41
C PHE A 124 -27.85 7.92 24.61
N VAL A 125 -27.41 7.80 25.86
CA VAL A 125 -26.29 6.94 26.27
C VAL A 125 -26.85 5.69 26.93
N LYS A 126 -26.59 4.54 26.32
CA LYS A 126 -27.11 3.24 26.72
C LYS A 126 -25.98 2.31 27.14
N HIS A 127 -26.21 1.59 28.23
CA HIS A 127 -25.31 0.54 28.72
C HIS A 127 -26.14 -0.61 29.30
N GLY A 128 -25.77 -1.86 29.02
CA GLY A 128 -26.47 -3.04 29.53
C GLY A 128 -27.95 -3.12 29.08
N GLY A 129 -28.28 -2.64 27.88
CA GLY A 129 -29.66 -2.69 27.37
C GLY A 129 -30.59 -1.57 27.88
N LYS A 130 -30.10 -0.62 28.69
CA LYS A 130 -30.90 0.47 29.28
C LYS A 130 -30.28 1.82 28.99
N VAL A 131 -31.11 2.80 28.66
CA VAL A 131 -30.71 4.21 28.60
C VAL A 131 -30.35 4.65 30.01
N GLN A 132 -29.11 5.11 30.19
CA GLN A 132 -28.57 5.57 31.46
C GLN A 132 -28.67 7.09 31.58
N LYS A 133 -28.45 7.81 30.46
CA LYS A 133 -28.49 9.27 30.41
C LYS A 133 -29.09 9.75 29.09
N GLU A 134 -29.80 10.86 29.17
CA GLU A 134 -30.28 11.67 28.06
C GLU A 134 -29.59 13.04 28.15
N ILE A 135 -29.05 13.50 27.01
CA ILE A 135 -28.26 14.74 26.92
C ILE A 135 -28.78 15.53 25.71
N PRO A 136 -29.06 16.83 25.83
CA PRO A 136 -29.37 17.66 24.67
C PRO A 136 -28.24 17.64 23.65
N PHE A 137 -28.56 17.49 22.36
CA PHE A 137 -27.54 17.47 21.30
C PHE A 137 -26.70 18.75 21.28
N SER A 138 -27.33 19.89 21.58
CA SER A 138 -26.66 21.20 21.67
C SER A 138 -25.54 21.23 22.70
N GLU A 139 -25.64 20.47 23.79
CA GLU A 139 -24.58 20.37 24.81
C GLU A 139 -23.33 19.72 24.20
N ILE A 140 -23.51 18.64 23.43
CA ILE A 140 -22.40 17.95 22.75
C ILE A 140 -21.86 18.78 21.59
N GLU A 141 -22.73 19.43 20.83
CA GLU A 141 -22.36 20.28 19.69
C GLU A 141 -21.53 21.50 20.12
N SER A 142 -21.83 22.09 21.26
CA SER A 142 -21.05 23.21 21.81
C SER A 142 -19.58 22.85 22.12
N LEU A 143 -19.28 21.56 22.26
CA LEU A 143 -17.92 21.05 22.51
C LEU A 143 -17.14 20.78 21.22
N PHE A 144 -17.75 20.95 20.04
CA PHE A 144 -17.07 20.70 18.78
C PHE A 144 -15.92 21.70 18.59
N LYS A 145 -14.71 21.15 18.48
CA LYS A 145 -13.50 21.91 18.17
C LYS A 145 -13.18 21.80 16.69
N SER A 146 -12.93 22.92 16.03
CA SER A 146 -12.43 22.91 14.65
C SER A 146 -11.06 22.23 14.64
N GLY A 147 -10.95 21.16 13.84
CA GLY A 147 -9.86 20.20 13.99
C GLY A 147 -8.48 20.79 13.73
N TYR A 148 -7.66 20.89 14.78
CA TYR A 148 -6.21 21.03 14.66
C TYR A 148 -5.67 19.82 13.87
N ARG A 149 -4.89 20.11 12.82
CA ARG A 149 -4.50 19.15 11.78
C ARG A 149 -3.12 18.59 12.06
N GLU A 150 -3.03 17.65 13.00
CA GLU A 150 -1.73 17.05 13.31
C GLU A 150 -1.34 15.98 12.27
N ARG A 151 -0.86 16.44 11.11
CA ARG A 151 -0.37 15.57 10.02
C ARG A 151 0.73 14.62 10.51
N THR A 152 1.55 15.07 11.45
CA THR A 152 2.62 14.28 12.07
C THR A 152 2.06 13.09 12.83
N ARG A 153 1.07 13.30 13.72
CA ARG A 153 0.41 12.21 14.45
C ARG A 153 -0.29 11.23 13.51
N CYS A 154 -0.94 11.71 12.45
CA CYS A 154 -1.55 10.84 11.44
C CYS A 154 -0.51 9.93 10.75
N ARG A 155 0.69 10.43 10.45
CA ARG A 155 1.78 9.61 9.89
C ARG A 155 2.28 8.57 10.89
N GLN A 156 2.46 8.96 12.15
CA GLN A 156 2.88 8.05 13.21
C GLN A 156 1.86 6.92 13.41
N LEU A 157 0.57 7.25 13.52
CA LEU A 157 -0.51 6.28 13.62
C LEU A 157 -0.55 5.37 12.39
N ARG A 158 -0.27 5.90 11.20
CA ARG A 158 -0.21 5.08 9.98
C ARG A 158 0.88 4.02 10.06
N SER A 159 2.10 4.41 10.45
CA SER A 159 3.22 3.46 10.61
C SER A 159 2.91 2.44 11.69
N LEU A 160 2.29 2.88 12.80
CA LEU A 160 1.87 2.01 13.89
C LEU A 160 0.85 0.98 13.42
N LEU A 161 -0.24 1.42 12.79
CA LEU A 161 -1.29 0.54 12.28
C LEU A 161 -0.74 -0.52 11.33
N LYS A 162 0.16 -0.15 10.42
CA LYS A 162 0.77 -1.10 9.49
C LYS A 162 1.63 -2.14 10.20
N LYS A 163 2.55 -1.69 11.07
CA LYS A 163 3.45 -2.57 11.83
C LYS A 163 2.68 -3.63 12.60
N TYR A 164 1.63 -3.21 13.31
CA TYR A 164 0.84 -4.11 14.15
C TYR A 164 -0.16 -4.95 13.35
N ARG A 165 -0.75 -4.41 12.29
CA ARG A 165 -1.58 -5.18 11.36
C ARG A 165 -0.80 -6.35 10.74
N ASP A 166 0.44 -6.12 10.32
CA ASP A 166 1.24 -7.14 9.63
C ASP A 166 1.70 -8.29 10.54
N VAL A 167 1.58 -8.14 11.87
CA VAL A 167 1.87 -9.19 12.86
C VAL A 167 0.61 -9.73 13.54
N SER A 168 -0.54 -9.07 13.36
CA SER A 168 -1.83 -9.52 13.88
C SER A 168 -2.47 -10.52 12.92
N SER A 169 -3.10 -11.56 13.46
CA SER A 169 -3.85 -12.54 12.67
C SER A 169 -5.21 -12.03 12.22
N ASN A 170 -5.80 -11.10 12.98
CA ASN A 170 -7.14 -10.58 12.72
C ASN A 170 -7.40 -9.21 13.37
N LYS A 171 -8.59 -8.67 13.10
CA LYS A 171 -9.07 -7.38 13.59
C LYS A 171 -9.13 -7.28 15.11
N ASP A 172 -9.61 -8.30 15.79
CA ASP A 172 -9.82 -8.26 17.25
C ASP A 172 -8.47 -8.26 17.97
N GLU A 173 -7.50 -9.03 17.47
CA GLU A 173 -6.12 -9.02 17.95
C GLU A 173 -5.47 -7.64 17.78
N LEU A 174 -5.57 -7.05 16.57
CA LEU A 174 -5.04 -5.71 16.31
C LEU A 174 -5.65 -4.65 17.24
N GLN A 175 -6.97 -4.70 17.46
CA GLN A 175 -7.64 -3.80 18.40
C GLN A 175 -7.11 -3.96 19.82
N LYS A 176 -6.97 -5.21 20.29
CA LYS A 176 -6.45 -5.51 21.63
C LYS A 176 -5.01 -5.03 21.79
N GLU A 177 -4.13 -5.31 20.83
CA GLU A 177 -2.73 -4.91 20.88
C GLU A 177 -2.55 -3.39 20.94
N LEU A 178 -3.26 -2.64 20.08
CA LEU A 178 -3.16 -1.19 20.05
C LEU A 178 -3.70 -0.54 21.33
N LYS A 179 -4.81 -1.06 21.86
CA LYS A 179 -5.38 -0.58 23.12
C LYS A 179 -4.42 -0.82 24.27
N THR A 180 -3.89 -2.04 24.40
CA THR A 180 -3.01 -2.41 25.52
C THR A 180 -1.65 -1.74 25.45
N LYS A 181 -1.01 -1.68 24.27
CA LYS A 181 0.36 -1.15 24.12
C LYS A 181 0.41 0.38 24.01
N PHE A 182 -0.62 1.00 23.43
CA PHE A 182 -0.58 2.43 23.09
C PHE A 182 -1.77 3.25 23.61
N GLY A 183 -2.76 2.62 24.25
CA GLY A 183 -3.98 3.32 24.65
C GLY A 183 -4.76 3.85 23.44
N ILE A 184 -4.72 3.14 22.31
CA ILE A 184 -5.44 3.53 21.09
C ILE A 184 -6.53 2.51 20.82
N ASP A 185 -7.78 2.94 20.90
CA ASP A 185 -8.93 2.13 20.50
C ASP A 185 -9.26 2.36 19.02
N ILE A 186 -9.51 1.27 18.28
CA ILE A 186 -10.09 1.34 16.94
C ILE A 186 -11.59 1.09 17.04
N VAL A 187 -12.40 2.03 16.58
CA VAL A 187 -13.86 1.92 16.57
C VAL A 187 -14.35 1.82 15.14
N PHE A 188 -14.88 0.66 14.76
CA PHE A 188 -15.38 0.40 13.41
C PHE A 188 -16.85 0.81 13.25
N PHE A 189 -17.19 1.29 12.05
CA PHE A 189 -18.53 1.67 11.65
C PHE A 189 -19.00 0.83 10.46
N GLY A 190 -20.25 0.40 10.49
CA GLY A 190 -20.86 -0.43 9.45
C GLY A 190 -21.27 -1.80 9.95
N LYS A 191 -21.34 -2.78 9.03
CA LYS A 191 -21.63 -4.18 9.38
C LYS A 191 -20.46 -4.77 10.15
N LYS A 192 -20.74 -5.73 11.03
CA LYS A 192 -19.73 -6.38 11.89
C LYS A 192 -18.53 -6.93 11.08
N ASP A 193 -18.84 -7.60 9.98
CA ASP A 193 -17.87 -8.31 9.15
C ASP A 193 -17.36 -7.46 7.96
N ALA A 194 -18.06 -6.37 7.64
CA ALA A 194 -17.75 -5.49 6.52
C ALA A 194 -17.94 -4.02 6.94
N PRO A 195 -17.06 -3.49 7.80
CA PRO A 195 -17.11 -2.09 8.17
C PRO A 195 -16.70 -1.22 6.97
N TYR A 196 -17.38 -0.09 6.79
CA TYR A 196 -17.04 0.86 5.73
C TYR A 196 -16.05 1.94 6.22
N GLY A 197 -15.86 2.04 7.54
CA GLY A 197 -15.10 3.11 8.16
C GLY A 197 -14.63 2.73 9.56
N TYR A 198 -13.65 3.46 10.07
CA TYR A 198 -13.24 3.38 11.47
C TYR A 198 -12.76 4.74 11.99
N MET A 199 -12.67 4.87 13.30
CA MET A 199 -12.03 5.98 14.01
C MET A 199 -11.00 5.43 14.98
N LEU A 200 -9.96 6.23 15.22
CA LEU A 200 -8.95 5.98 16.25
C LEU A 200 -9.26 6.90 17.42
N VAL A 201 -9.46 6.32 18.59
CA VAL A 201 -9.60 7.04 19.86
C VAL A 201 -8.26 6.95 20.57
N ASP A 202 -7.53 8.05 20.58
CA ASP A 202 -6.23 8.18 21.23
C ASP A 202 -6.45 8.67 22.67
N HIS A 203 -6.40 7.74 23.63
CA HIS A 203 -6.69 8.05 25.03
C HIS A 203 -5.59 8.89 25.70
N ALA A 204 -4.33 8.74 25.26
CA ALA A 204 -3.21 9.51 25.79
C ALA A 204 -3.32 11.00 25.41
N ASN A 205 -3.60 11.28 24.14
CA ASN A 205 -3.77 12.66 23.66
C ASN A 205 -5.20 13.19 23.82
N LYS A 206 -6.15 12.36 24.26
CA LYS A 206 -7.58 12.64 24.31
C LYS A 206 -8.10 13.21 22.98
N THR A 207 -7.78 12.55 21.87
CA THR A 207 -8.21 12.97 20.53
C THR A 207 -8.87 11.85 19.75
N VAL A 208 -9.72 12.22 18.79
CA VAL A 208 -10.34 11.26 17.86
C VAL A 208 -9.94 11.59 16.43
N ILE A 209 -9.49 10.57 15.71
CA ILE A 209 -9.01 10.73 14.33
C ILE A 209 -9.84 9.84 13.42
N HIS A 210 -10.34 10.41 12.32
CA HIS A 210 -10.98 9.64 11.26
C HIS A 210 -9.97 8.69 10.61
N GLY A 211 -10.27 7.39 10.63
CA GLY A 211 -9.40 6.34 10.14
C GLY A 211 -8.98 6.50 8.68
N ALA A 212 -9.92 6.93 7.82
CA ALA A 212 -9.64 7.18 6.40
C ALA A 212 -8.53 8.20 6.14
N ARG A 213 -8.22 9.08 7.12
CA ARG A 213 -7.11 10.04 7.03
C ARG A 213 -5.74 9.42 7.35
N VAL A 214 -5.74 8.25 7.98
CA VAL A 214 -4.55 7.52 8.44
C VAL A 214 -4.27 6.35 7.50
N LEU A 215 -5.23 5.45 7.33
CA LEU A 215 -5.13 4.25 6.51
C LEU A 215 -6.52 3.89 5.97
N SER A 216 -6.65 3.47 4.71
CA SER A 216 -7.95 3.03 4.20
C SER A 216 -8.43 1.79 4.98
N VAL A 217 -9.75 1.58 5.04
CA VAL A 217 -10.33 0.43 5.76
C VAL A 217 -9.90 -0.88 5.09
N GLU A 218 -9.86 -0.91 3.76
CA GLU A 218 -9.35 -2.05 2.98
C GLU A 218 -7.89 -2.37 3.33
N GLU A 219 -7.02 -1.36 3.40
CA GLU A 219 -5.60 -1.55 3.74
C GLU A 219 -5.42 -1.93 5.22
N LEU A 220 -6.27 -1.44 6.12
CA LEU A 220 -6.23 -1.80 7.55
C LEU A 220 -6.67 -3.25 7.81
N LEU A 221 -7.66 -3.74 7.07
CA LEU A 221 -8.24 -5.08 7.26
C LEU A 221 -7.57 -6.17 6.43
N ASP A 222 -6.53 -5.82 5.68
CA ASP A 222 -5.72 -6.78 4.96
C ASP A 222 -4.63 -7.33 5.88
N PHE A 223 -4.92 -8.44 6.56
CA PHE A 223 -4.01 -9.11 7.50
C PHE A 223 -3.00 -10.05 6.83
N THR A 224 -2.86 -9.96 5.50
CA THR A 224 -1.91 -10.81 4.78
C THR A 224 -0.51 -10.32 4.96
N THR A 225 0.43 -11.26 5.07
CA THR A 225 1.83 -10.91 5.25
C THR A 225 2.38 -10.17 4.02
N PRO A 226 3.44 -9.36 4.16
CA PRO A 226 4.08 -8.74 3.01
C PRO A 226 4.45 -9.75 1.91
N GLU A 227 4.91 -10.94 2.29
CA GLU A 227 5.26 -12.03 1.36
C GLU A 227 4.04 -12.54 0.58
N GLU A 228 2.93 -12.80 1.25
CA GLU A 228 1.67 -13.21 0.62
C GLU A 228 1.15 -12.14 -0.33
N ARG A 229 1.28 -10.86 0.02
CA ARG A 229 0.91 -9.75 -0.87
C ARG A 229 1.74 -9.73 -2.14
N PHE A 230 3.06 -9.85 -2.02
CA PHE A 230 3.91 -9.95 -3.20
C PHE A 230 3.59 -11.19 -4.05
N ASN A 231 3.29 -12.34 -3.42
CA ASN A 231 2.86 -13.55 -4.13
C ASN A 231 1.58 -13.31 -4.93
N ARG A 232 0.57 -12.65 -4.35
CA ARG A 232 -0.67 -12.29 -5.06
C ARG A 232 -0.42 -11.36 -6.24
N ILE A 233 0.48 -10.38 -6.10
CA ILE A 233 0.85 -9.46 -7.18
C ILE A 233 1.55 -10.23 -8.30
N GLU A 234 2.50 -11.10 -7.96
CA GLU A 234 3.19 -11.93 -8.95
C GLU A 234 2.24 -12.88 -9.68
N ASP A 235 1.38 -13.60 -8.96
CA ASP A 235 0.40 -14.50 -9.58
C ASP A 235 -0.57 -13.73 -10.48
N TYR A 236 -0.89 -12.49 -10.13
CA TYR A 236 -1.70 -11.64 -10.98
C TYR A 236 -0.97 -11.21 -12.25
N ILE A 237 0.32 -10.85 -12.14
CA ILE A 237 1.18 -10.54 -13.30
C ILE A 237 1.33 -11.78 -14.20
N ASP A 238 1.53 -12.95 -13.62
CA ASP A 238 1.62 -14.22 -14.34
C ASP A 238 0.36 -14.50 -15.17
N ARG A 239 -0.81 -14.34 -14.55
CA ARG A 239 -2.10 -14.45 -15.25
C ARG A 239 -2.23 -13.43 -16.38
N LEU A 240 -1.79 -12.19 -16.19
CA LEU A 240 -1.81 -11.18 -17.24
C LEU A 240 -0.91 -11.55 -18.41
N LEU A 241 0.31 -12.03 -18.15
CA LEU A 241 1.24 -12.51 -19.17
C LEU A 241 0.73 -13.76 -19.89
N THR A 242 0.01 -14.63 -19.18
CA THR A 242 -0.61 -15.83 -19.77
C THR A 242 -1.76 -15.46 -20.71
N LEU A 243 -2.59 -14.49 -20.31
CA LEU A 243 -3.73 -14.02 -21.12
C LEU A 243 -3.29 -13.19 -22.33
N ASN A 244 -2.25 -12.37 -22.15
CA ASN A 244 -1.65 -11.57 -23.22
C ASN A 244 -0.12 -11.66 -23.12
N PRO A 245 0.51 -12.55 -23.91
CA PRO A 245 1.96 -12.70 -23.94
C PRO A 245 2.74 -11.45 -24.34
N LYS A 246 2.08 -10.45 -24.96
CA LYS A 246 2.64 -9.17 -25.40
C LYS A 246 2.34 -8.00 -24.45
N ILE A 247 1.68 -8.24 -23.30
CA ILE A 247 1.32 -7.15 -22.38
C ILE A 247 2.55 -6.38 -21.91
N THR A 248 2.47 -5.05 -21.97
CA THR A 248 3.56 -4.13 -21.64
C THR A 248 3.58 -3.75 -20.17
N GLN A 249 4.70 -3.20 -19.70
CA GLN A 249 4.81 -2.69 -18.32
C GLN A 249 3.77 -1.59 -18.02
N SER A 250 3.45 -0.75 -19.01
CA SER A 250 2.48 0.35 -18.86
C SER A 250 1.06 -0.20 -18.64
N GLU A 251 0.67 -1.21 -19.42
CA GLU A 251 -0.63 -1.86 -19.28
C GLU A 251 -0.73 -2.62 -17.95
N ILE A 252 0.32 -3.35 -17.56
CA ILE A 252 0.37 -3.99 -16.23
C ILE A 252 0.22 -2.94 -15.14
N TYR A 253 0.98 -1.83 -15.21
CA TYR A 253 0.89 -0.73 -14.26
C TYR A 253 -0.55 -0.19 -14.14
N SER A 254 -1.25 -0.01 -15.25
CA SER A 254 -2.65 0.44 -15.23
C SER A 254 -3.58 -0.48 -14.42
N LYS A 255 -3.27 -1.79 -14.37
CA LYS A 255 -4.04 -2.81 -13.66
C LYS A 255 -3.65 -2.92 -12.18
N ILE A 256 -2.37 -2.77 -11.84
CA ILE A 256 -1.87 -2.93 -10.46
C ILE A 256 -1.76 -1.62 -9.65
N ARG A 257 -1.82 -0.44 -10.30
CA ARG A 257 -1.68 0.85 -9.61
C ARG A 257 -2.73 1.09 -8.51
N LYS A 258 -3.93 0.50 -8.64
CA LYS A 258 -4.99 0.60 -7.61
C LYS A 258 -4.57 -0.05 -6.29
N GLN A 259 -3.76 -1.12 -6.38
CA GLN A 259 -3.14 -1.79 -5.24
C GLN A 259 -1.85 -1.07 -4.79
N ARG A 260 -1.55 0.13 -5.34
CA ARG A 260 -0.34 0.91 -5.03
C ARG A 260 0.97 0.18 -5.34
N ALA A 261 0.90 -0.82 -6.22
CA ALA A 261 2.05 -1.54 -6.72
C ALA A 261 2.48 -1.00 -8.09
N TYR A 262 3.77 -1.09 -8.39
CA TYR A 262 4.31 -0.82 -9.72
C TYR A 262 5.55 -1.66 -9.99
N ILE A 263 5.91 -1.81 -11.27
CA ILE A 263 7.12 -2.53 -11.70
C ILE A 263 8.08 -1.52 -12.30
N LYS A 264 9.36 -1.62 -11.95
CA LYS A 264 10.42 -0.84 -12.57
C LYS A 264 11.69 -1.69 -12.66
N LYS A 265 12.22 -1.86 -13.88
CA LYS A 265 13.44 -2.64 -14.15
C LYS A 265 13.39 -4.06 -13.57
N GLY A 266 12.27 -4.77 -13.74
CA GLY A 266 12.10 -6.14 -13.24
C GLY A 266 11.89 -6.26 -11.72
N ILE A 267 11.69 -5.15 -11.01
CA ILE A 267 11.44 -5.14 -9.56
C ILE A 267 10.00 -4.68 -9.31
N ILE A 268 9.25 -5.44 -8.50
CA ILE A 268 7.96 -5.00 -7.95
C ILE A 268 8.24 -4.08 -6.77
N TYR A 269 7.58 -2.93 -6.75
CA TYR A 269 7.53 -2.02 -5.63
C TYR A 269 6.11 -1.98 -5.08
N PHE A 270 5.98 -2.21 -3.78
CA PHE A 270 4.70 -2.15 -3.06
C PHE A 270 4.95 -1.60 -1.66
N ASP A 271 4.22 -0.54 -1.31
CA ASP A 271 4.21 0.05 0.03
C ASP A 271 5.59 0.38 0.65
N GLY A 272 6.54 0.81 -0.18
CA GLY A 272 7.91 1.13 0.25
C GLY A 272 8.85 -0.06 0.34
N GLN A 273 8.33 -1.27 0.13
CA GLN A 273 9.12 -2.50 -0.02
C GLN A 273 9.30 -2.85 -1.50
N SER A 274 10.29 -3.68 -1.79
CA SER A 274 10.52 -4.16 -3.14
C SER A 274 10.96 -5.61 -3.20
N ARG A 275 10.55 -6.31 -4.25
CA ARG A 275 10.92 -7.70 -4.53
C ARG A 275 11.26 -7.86 -6.02
N PRO A 276 12.37 -8.53 -6.38
CA PRO A 276 12.64 -8.86 -7.77
C PRO A 276 11.57 -9.82 -8.30
N LEU A 277 11.12 -9.59 -9.53
CA LEU A 277 10.27 -10.56 -10.24
C LEU A 277 11.05 -11.83 -10.53
N LYS A 278 10.31 -12.93 -10.74
CA LYS A 278 10.88 -14.14 -11.33
C LYS A 278 11.57 -13.80 -12.66
N PRO A 279 12.78 -14.32 -12.95
CA PRO A 279 13.57 -13.91 -14.12
C PRO A 279 12.79 -13.94 -15.43
N PHE A 280 12.03 -15.02 -15.68
CA PHE A 280 11.24 -15.17 -16.90
C PHE A 280 10.17 -14.07 -17.08
N MET A 281 9.57 -13.56 -15.99
CA MET A 281 8.58 -12.48 -16.05
C MET A 281 9.26 -11.14 -16.35
N ALA A 282 10.38 -10.86 -15.69
CA ALA A 282 11.14 -9.64 -15.91
C ALA A 282 11.64 -9.55 -17.37
N GLU A 283 12.17 -10.66 -17.88
CA GLU A 283 12.60 -10.79 -19.27
C GLU A 283 11.43 -10.66 -20.25
N ALA A 284 10.28 -11.30 -19.98
CA ALA A 284 9.10 -11.19 -20.81
C ALA A 284 8.58 -9.73 -20.89
N ILE A 285 8.49 -9.03 -19.76
CA ILE A 285 8.04 -7.64 -19.72
C ILE A 285 9.02 -6.72 -20.46
N ASP A 286 10.33 -6.91 -20.27
CA ASP A 286 11.35 -6.11 -20.97
C ASP A 286 11.32 -6.35 -22.48
N ARG A 287 11.18 -7.62 -22.90
CA ARG A 287 10.98 -8.00 -24.31
C ARG A 287 9.72 -7.35 -24.86
N ASN A 288 8.59 -7.41 -24.15
CA ASN A 288 7.31 -6.86 -24.61
C ASN A 288 7.37 -5.34 -24.77
N ASN A 289 8.05 -4.63 -23.87
CA ASN A 289 8.28 -3.19 -24.02
C ASN A 289 9.09 -2.87 -25.28
N ARG A 290 10.10 -3.68 -25.60
CA ARG A 290 10.89 -3.52 -26.85
C ARG A 290 10.09 -3.87 -28.09
N ILE A 291 9.26 -4.91 -28.04
CA ILE A 291 8.30 -5.25 -29.11
C ILE A 291 7.39 -4.06 -29.39
N ALA A 292 6.78 -3.49 -28.34
CA ALA A 292 5.93 -2.31 -28.49
C ALA A 292 6.70 -1.13 -29.13
N MET A 293 7.98 -0.92 -28.80
CA MET A 293 8.80 0.10 -29.47
C MET A 293 9.04 -0.18 -30.96
N VAL A 294 9.20 -1.44 -31.35
CA VAL A 294 9.32 -1.83 -32.77
C VAL A 294 8.00 -1.59 -33.50
N GLU A 295 6.89 -1.97 -32.90
CA GLU A 295 5.55 -1.85 -33.51
C GLU A 295 5.10 -0.39 -33.69
N MET A 296 5.64 0.54 -32.89
CA MET A 296 5.44 1.97 -33.14
C MET A 296 5.90 2.42 -34.53
N PHE A 297 6.87 1.72 -35.15
CA PHE A 297 7.34 2.01 -36.51
C PHE A 297 6.42 1.45 -37.59
N SER A 298 5.44 0.61 -37.24
CA SER A 298 4.52 -0.05 -38.18
C SER A 298 5.27 -0.69 -39.37
N PRO A 299 6.16 -1.67 -39.11
CA PRO A 299 6.94 -2.29 -40.19
C PRO A 299 6.00 -2.93 -41.21
N ALA A 300 6.23 -2.69 -42.50
CA ALA A 300 5.33 -3.19 -43.55
C ALA A 300 5.70 -4.57 -44.09
N ASN A 301 6.93 -5.02 -43.83
CA ASN A 301 7.41 -6.33 -44.26
C ASN A 301 8.39 -6.93 -43.24
N GLU A 302 8.77 -8.18 -43.47
CA GLU A 302 9.66 -8.93 -42.58
C GLU A 302 11.06 -8.31 -42.48
N ALA A 303 11.57 -7.71 -43.57
CA ALA A 303 12.90 -7.10 -43.58
C ALA A 303 12.98 -5.87 -42.66
N GLU A 304 11.96 -4.99 -42.72
CA GLU A 304 11.85 -3.84 -41.81
C GLU A 304 11.69 -4.29 -40.36
N ARG A 305 10.82 -5.29 -40.11
CA ARG A 305 10.62 -5.88 -38.78
C ARG A 305 11.94 -6.41 -38.23
N ASP A 306 12.64 -7.23 -39.00
CA ASP A 306 13.85 -7.93 -38.55
C ASP A 306 15.00 -6.94 -38.30
N LEU A 307 15.14 -5.90 -39.13
CA LEU A 307 16.09 -4.81 -38.87
C LEU A 307 15.75 -4.08 -37.57
N LEU A 308 14.50 -3.69 -37.37
CA LEU A 308 14.09 -3.00 -36.14
C LEU A 308 14.27 -3.92 -34.91
N CYS A 309 13.98 -5.21 -35.02
CA CYS A 309 14.25 -6.18 -33.97
C CYS A 309 15.75 -6.29 -33.63
N LYS A 310 16.65 -6.25 -34.62
CA LYS A 310 18.11 -6.17 -34.39
C LYS A 310 18.48 -4.89 -33.64
N ILE A 311 17.88 -3.75 -34.00
CA ILE A 311 18.14 -2.45 -33.36
C ILE A 311 17.70 -2.44 -31.90
N PHE A 312 16.46 -2.87 -31.64
CA PHE A 312 15.86 -2.88 -30.30
C PHE A 312 16.20 -4.13 -29.48
N LYS A 313 17.00 -5.05 -30.03
CA LYS A 313 17.43 -6.31 -29.38
C LYS A 313 16.22 -7.16 -28.95
N VAL A 314 15.31 -7.41 -29.88
CA VAL A 314 14.16 -8.30 -29.72
C VAL A 314 14.51 -9.66 -30.31
N SER A 315 14.48 -10.71 -29.49
CA SER A 315 14.82 -12.08 -29.91
C SER A 315 13.65 -12.85 -30.53
N ARG A 316 12.41 -12.54 -30.15
CA ARG A 316 11.17 -13.18 -30.65
C ARG A 316 10.53 -12.29 -31.71
N THR A 317 11.04 -12.36 -32.94
CA THR A 317 10.52 -11.59 -34.08
C THR A 317 9.11 -12.03 -34.48
N ASP A 318 8.76 -13.29 -34.20
CA ASP A 318 7.45 -13.90 -34.43
C ASP A 318 6.30 -13.23 -33.65
N LEU A 319 6.61 -12.50 -32.58
CA LEU A 319 5.63 -11.77 -31.76
C LEU A 319 5.40 -10.34 -32.23
N VAL A 320 6.17 -9.85 -33.21
CA VAL A 320 6.08 -8.47 -33.70
C VAL A 320 5.12 -8.43 -34.88
N ASP A 321 4.10 -7.58 -34.77
CA ASP A 321 3.09 -7.45 -35.80
C ASP A 321 3.62 -6.63 -36.99
N ILE A 322 3.21 -7.02 -38.19
CA ILE A 322 3.51 -6.32 -39.45
C ILE A 322 2.24 -5.59 -39.89
N SER A 323 2.39 -4.32 -40.27
CA SER A 323 1.31 -3.47 -40.77
C SER A 323 1.63 -3.05 -42.21
N PRO A 324 1.06 -3.74 -43.23
CA PRO A 324 1.36 -3.44 -44.63
C PRO A 324 0.86 -2.06 -45.08
N GLU A 325 -0.10 -1.48 -44.36
CA GLU A 325 -0.61 -0.13 -44.65
C GLU A 325 0.40 0.94 -44.22
N ARG A 326 0.83 1.77 -45.19
CA ARG A 326 1.69 2.91 -44.93
C ARG A 326 0.86 4.10 -44.47
N THR A 327 1.33 4.78 -43.42
CA THR A 327 0.69 6.00 -42.91
C THR A 327 0.94 7.18 -43.86
N HIS A 328 0.07 8.20 -43.82
CA HIS A 328 0.30 9.44 -44.59
C HIS A 328 1.62 10.11 -44.19
N TYR A 329 2.00 10.04 -42.91
CA TYR A 329 3.30 10.52 -42.44
C TYR A 329 4.49 9.81 -43.10
N HIS A 330 4.38 8.50 -43.37
CA HIS A 330 5.41 7.77 -44.12
C HIS A 330 5.49 8.28 -45.57
N ILE A 331 4.35 8.49 -46.23
CA ILE A 331 4.32 9.00 -47.61
C ILE A 331 4.94 10.40 -47.69
N ASP A 332 4.56 11.30 -46.77
CA ASP A 332 5.11 12.65 -46.70
C ASP A 332 6.62 12.64 -46.46
N ALA A 333 7.10 11.76 -45.57
CA ALA A 333 8.52 11.56 -45.33
C ALA A 333 9.26 11.09 -46.59
N VAL A 334 8.72 10.09 -47.31
CA VAL A 334 9.30 9.61 -48.58
C VAL A 334 9.38 10.75 -49.60
N ASN A 335 8.31 11.53 -49.77
CA ASN A 335 8.29 12.67 -50.69
C ASN A 335 9.35 13.71 -50.32
N ARG A 336 9.47 14.03 -49.03
CA ARG A 336 10.49 14.96 -48.54
C ARG A 336 11.91 14.45 -48.80
N LEU A 337 12.15 13.15 -48.58
CA LEU A 337 13.44 12.56 -48.93
C LEU A 337 13.69 12.63 -50.44
N ARG A 338 12.67 12.43 -51.29
CA ARG A 338 12.82 12.53 -52.76
C ARG A 338 13.23 13.94 -53.18
N GLU A 339 12.65 14.98 -52.57
CA GLU A 339 13.08 16.37 -52.79
C GLU A 339 14.58 16.55 -52.50
N ILE A 340 15.05 16.07 -51.34
CA ILE A 340 16.47 16.18 -50.95
C ILE A 340 17.39 15.42 -51.91
N PHE A 341 17.00 14.22 -52.34
CA PHE A 341 17.82 13.42 -53.25
C PHE A 341 17.90 14.02 -54.67
N ASN A 342 16.83 14.67 -55.12
CA ASN A 342 16.71 15.29 -56.44
C ASN A 342 17.24 16.73 -56.50
N ASP A 343 17.47 17.38 -55.37
CA ASP A 343 18.04 18.73 -55.34
C ASP A 343 19.54 18.67 -55.71
N ASP A 344 19.87 19.26 -56.87
CA ASP A 344 21.24 19.31 -57.37
C ASP A 344 22.16 20.26 -56.62
N THR A 345 21.61 21.13 -55.77
CA THR A 345 22.37 22.06 -54.93
C THR A 345 22.82 21.43 -53.61
N VAL A 346 22.24 20.29 -53.22
CA VAL A 346 22.59 19.59 -51.98
C VAL A 346 23.97 18.93 -52.10
N THR A 347 24.93 19.49 -51.37
CA THR A 347 26.32 19.00 -51.33
C THR A 347 26.47 17.70 -50.52
N SER A 348 25.62 17.48 -49.51
CA SER A 348 25.62 16.29 -48.65
C SER A 348 24.19 15.84 -48.31
N VAL A 349 23.70 14.84 -49.04
CA VAL A 349 22.40 14.20 -48.79
C VAL A 349 22.34 13.64 -47.36
N ARG A 350 23.43 13.07 -46.85
CA ARG A 350 23.48 12.51 -45.49
C ARG A 350 23.29 13.58 -44.40
N SER A 351 23.85 14.78 -44.60
CA SER A 351 23.69 15.88 -43.66
C SER A 351 22.25 16.39 -43.64
N GLN A 352 21.63 16.54 -44.81
CA GLN A 352 20.22 16.94 -44.94
C GLN A 352 19.28 15.91 -44.33
N LEU A 353 19.52 14.61 -44.54
CA LEU A 353 18.76 13.54 -43.88
C LEU A 353 18.85 13.63 -42.34
N HIS A 354 20.04 13.92 -41.81
CA HIS A 354 20.22 14.08 -40.38
C HIS A 354 19.53 15.34 -39.83
N GLU A 355 19.50 16.44 -40.61
CA GLU A 355 18.74 17.66 -40.27
C GLU A 355 17.22 17.38 -40.21
N GLU A 356 16.69 16.56 -41.12
CA GLU A 356 15.31 16.05 -41.08
C GLU A 356 15.09 14.94 -40.02
N GLY A 357 16.13 14.59 -39.25
CA GLY A 357 16.05 13.64 -38.14
C GLY A 357 16.17 12.16 -38.52
N PHE A 358 16.54 11.86 -39.77
CA PHE A 358 16.77 10.51 -40.27
C PHE A 358 18.23 10.07 -40.07
N ILE A 359 18.39 8.83 -39.62
CA ILE A 359 19.67 8.13 -39.53
C ILE A 359 19.71 7.08 -40.62
N VAL A 360 20.74 7.15 -41.48
CA VAL A 360 20.96 6.16 -42.54
C VAL A 360 21.73 4.96 -42.00
N ARG A 361 21.16 3.76 -42.16
CA ARG A 361 21.74 2.49 -41.74
C ARG A 361 21.72 1.51 -42.90
N GLN A 362 22.82 0.77 -43.07
CA GLN A 362 22.92 -0.30 -44.04
C GLN A 362 22.81 -1.64 -43.29
N ASP A 363 21.95 -2.53 -43.79
CA ASP A 363 21.86 -3.93 -43.35
C ASP A 363 22.02 -4.78 -44.61
N GLU A 364 23.13 -5.52 -44.69
CA GLU A 364 23.56 -6.23 -45.89
C GLU A 364 23.64 -5.28 -47.12
N ASP A 365 22.86 -5.53 -48.16
CA ASP A 365 22.82 -4.70 -49.38
C ASP A 365 21.67 -3.67 -49.39
N VAL A 366 20.89 -3.60 -48.32
CA VAL A 366 19.72 -2.72 -48.21
C VAL A 366 20.05 -1.50 -47.35
N THR A 367 19.69 -0.31 -47.85
CA THR A 367 19.91 0.94 -47.13
C THR A 367 18.59 1.50 -46.61
N TYR A 368 18.52 1.77 -45.31
CA TYR A 368 17.34 2.30 -44.64
C TYR A 368 17.61 3.71 -44.11
N ALA A 369 16.59 4.57 -44.17
CA ALA A 369 16.53 5.82 -43.43
C ALA A 369 15.54 5.65 -42.26
N ILE A 370 15.98 5.91 -41.03
CA ILE A 370 15.18 5.70 -39.82
C ILE A 370 15.07 7.00 -39.03
N ASN A 371 13.84 7.45 -38.79
CA ASN A 371 13.55 8.56 -37.88
C ASN A 371 12.99 8.00 -36.57
N PHE A 372 13.80 8.01 -35.51
CA PHE A 372 13.43 7.47 -34.20
C PHE A 372 12.43 8.34 -33.43
N LYS A 373 12.34 9.63 -33.75
CA LYS A 373 11.41 10.55 -33.07
C LYS A 373 10.00 10.43 -33.60
N GLN A 374 9.88 10.23 -34.92
CA GLN A 374 8.59 10.09 -35.61
C GLN A 374 8.18 8.63 -35.80
N HIS A 375 9.06 7.68 -35.44
CA HIS A 375 8.86 6.24 -35.65
C HIS A 375 8.62 5.89 -37.12
N ILE A 376 9.50 6.37 -38.00
CA ILE A 376 9.42 6.12 -39.44
C ILE A 376 10.66 5.34 -39.88
N ILE A 377 10.45 4.28 -40.67
CA ILE A 377 11.49 3.54 -41.38
C ILE A 377 11.17 3.58 -42.88
N ILE A 378 12.17 3.90 -43.70
CA ILE A 378 12.05 3.93 -45.16
C ILE A 378 13.16 3.08 -45.74
N ASN A 379 12.80 2.09 -46.54
CA ASN A 379 13.75 1.34 -47.36
C ASN A 379 14.14 2.17 -48.59
N LEU A 380 15.32 2.79 -48.57
CA LEU A 380 15.77 3.64 -49.67
C LEU A 380 16.11 2.82 -50.94
N THR A 381 16.47 1.55 -50.77
CA THR A 381 16.78 0.65 -51.91
C THR A 381 15.51 0.28 -52.66
N GLU A 382 14.45 -0.15 -51.97
CA GLU A 382 13.16 -0.53 -52.59
C GLU A 382 12.42 0.66 -53.19
N GLU A 383 12.51 1.83 -52.56
CA GLU A 383 11.90 3.08 -53.05
C GLU A 383 12.66 3.71 -54.25
N ASN A 384 13.68 3.02 -54.77
CA ASN A 384 14.49 3.42 -55.93
C ASN A 384 15.19 4.79 -55.77
N PHE A 385 15.68 5.10 -54.56
CA PHE A 385 16.51 6.30 -54.36
C PHE A 385 17.88 6.15 -55.02
N ASN A 386 18.45 7.25 -55.53
CA ASN A 386 19.79 7.24 -56.11
C ASN A 386 20.87 7.18 -54.99
N LEU A 387 21.30 5.97 -54.65
CA LEU A 387 22.29 5.71 -53.59
C LEU A 387 23.75 5.96 -54.01
N ASP A 388 24.03 6.32 -55.27
CA ASP A 388 25.38 6.65 -55.73
C ASP A 388 25.86 8.03 -55.28
N ARG A 389 24.92 8.98 -55.07
CA ARG A 389 25.21 10.30 -54.49
C ARG A 389 25.82 10.21 -53.08
N PRO A 390 25.24 9.45 -52.13
CA PRO A 390 25.86 9.24 -50.82
C PRO A 390 27.13 8.36 -50.88
N ARG A 391 27.25 7.41 -51.82
CA ARG A 391 28.45 6.56 -51.99
C ARG A 391 29.67 7.30 -52.57
N LYS A 392 29.49 8.27 -53.47
CA LYS A 392 30.58 9.09 -54.06
C LYS A 392 31.41 9.87 -53.03
N GLN A 393 30.89 10.08 -51.82
CA GLN A 393 31.62 10.72 -50.72
C GLN A 393 32.49 9.73 -49.92
N PHE A 394 32.10 8.45 -49.84
CA PHE A 394 32.86 7.43 -49.11
C PHE A 394 34.22 7.17 -49.76
N VAL A 395 34.27 7.15 -51.10
CA VAL A 395 35.50 6.99 -51.89
C VAL A 395 36.43 8.21 -51.72
N LYS A 396 35.88 9.44 -51.76
CA LYS A 396 36.67 10.68 -51.57
C LYS A 396 37.26 10.83 -50.17
N GLN A 397 36.61 10.30 -49.14
CA GLN A 397 37.10 10.36 -47.76
C GLN A 397 38.22 9.33 -47.50
N ILE A 398 38.14 8.14 -48.10
CA ILE A 398 39.19 7.10 -48.05
C ILE A 398 40.43 7.53 -48.87
N GLU A 399 40.26 8.16 -50.03
CA GLU A 399 41.37 8.70 -50.83
C GLU A 399 42.11 9.84 -50.11
N ARG A 400 41.39 10.73 -49.41
CA ARG A 400 42.01 11.77 -48.57
C ARG A 400 42.82 11.21 -47.39
N GLN A 401 42.40 10.10 -46.79
CA GLN A 401 43.16 9.43 -45.73
C GLN A 401 44.42 8.71 -46.25
N LYS A 402 44.39 8.16 -47.47
CA LYS A 402 45.58 7.57 -48.12
C LYS A 402 46.65 8.62 -48.48
N TYR A 403 46.25 9.81 -48.91
CA TYR A 403 47.19 10.90 -49.21
C TYR A 403 47.85 11.52 -47.96
N GLN A 404 47.19 11.48 -46.79
CA GLN A 404 47.76 12.01 -45.53
C GLN A 404 48.75 11.06 -44.84
N GLN A 405 48.83 9.78 -45.22
CA GLN A 405 49.81 8.84 -44.66
C GLN A 405 51.18 8.87 -45.36
N GLN A 406 51.31 9.53 -46.51
CA GLN A 406 52.57 9.57 -47.28
C GLN A 406 53.51 10.75 -46.94
N THR A 407 53.11 11.67 -46.05
CA THR A 407 53.97 12.79 -45.63
C THR A 407 54.09 12.89 -44.11
N LYS A 408 55.01 12.11 -43.52
CA LYS A 408 55.63 12.44 -42.23
C LYS A 408 57.14 12.16 -42.30
N PRO A 409 58.00 13.18 -42.19
CA PRO A 409 59.43 12.96 -41.96
C PRO A 409 59.70 12.68 -40.47
N THR A 410 60.67 11.80 -40.26
CA THR A 410 61.20 11.27 -39.01
C THR A 410 62.21 12.20 -38.30
N SER A 411 62.27 12.06 -36.96
CA SER A 411 63.41 12.36 -36.04
C SER A 411 63.54 13.81 -35.53
N ARG A 412 64.02 14.14 -34.31
CA ARG A 412 64.63 13.37 -33.20
C ARG A 412 64.66 14.23 -31.91
N PHE A 413 64.82 13.53 -30.78
CA PHE A 413 64.90 13.93 -29.37
C PHE A 413 66.05 14.86 -28.93
N SER A 414 65.85 15.57 -27.80
CA SER A 414 66.83 15.92 -26.74
C SER A 414 66.10 16.69 -25.62
N GLY A 415 66.16 16.44 -24.30
CA GLY A 415 66.86 15.47 -23.45
C GLY A 415 66.79 15.91 -21.96
N LYS A 416 66.60 14.93 -21.05
CA LYS A 416 66.97 14.85 -19.61
C LYS A 416 66.33 15.77 -18.54
N GLY A 417 65.78 15.16 -17.47
CA GLY A 417 65.63 15.82 -16.16
C GLY A 417 64.74 15.18 -15.06
N LYS A 418 65.19 14.06 -14.47
CA LYS A 418 64.97 13.54 -13.09
C LYS A 418 63.57 13.24 -12.50
N LEU A 419 63.48 12.01 -12.00
CA LEU A 419 62.49 11.45 -11.05
C LEU A 419 62.50 12.13 -9.68
N ARG A 420 61.31 12.30 -9.10
CA ARG A 420 61.06 12.17 -7.66
C ARG A 420 59.74 11.43 -7.44
N ASP A 421 59.81 10.51 -6.49
CA ASP A 421 58.79 9.57 -6.06
C ASP A 421 57.76 10.27 -5.17
N ALA A 422 56.47 10.07 -5.46
CA ALA A 422 55.35 10.33 -4.57
C ALA A 422 54.11 9.61 -5.10
N GLY A 423 53.68 8.57 -4.38
CA GLY A 423 52.42 7.89 -4.63
C GLY A 423 51.22 8.83 -4.46
N GLY A 424 50.23 8.65 -5.33
CA GLY A 424 48.98 9.40 -5.29
C GLY A 424 48.09 9.00 -6.45
N GLY A 425 47.24 7.99 -6.25
CA GLY A 425 46.12 7.70 -7.13
C GLY A 425 45.07 8.82 -7.03
N SER A 426 44.62 9.33 -8.17
CA SER A 426 43.55 10.32 -8.25
C SER A 426 42.26 9.69 -8.78
N HIS A 427 41.38 9.38 -7.84
CA HIS A 427 39.95 9.21 -8.04
C HIS A 427 39.27 10.40 -7.36
N SER A 428 38.61 11.28 -8.13
CA SER A 428 37.61 12.25 -7.67
C SER A 428 37.08 13.03 -8.89
N GLU A 429 35.87 13.60 -8.98
CA GLU A 429 34.61 13.65 -8.21
C GLU A 429 33.60 14.34 -9.16
N LYS A 430 32.38 13.84 -9.34
CA LYS A 430 31.12 14.36 -8.74
C LYS A 430 31.03 15.90 -8.62
N ARG A 431 30.10 16.49 -9.38
CA ARG A 431 29.47 17.80 -9.11
C ARG A 431 28.03 17.59 -8.61
N GLU A 432 27.84 17.98 -7.35
CA GLU A 432 26.83 18.93 -6.87
C GLU A 432 25.38 18.81 -7.39
N TRP A 433 24.50 18.33 -6.51
CA TRP A 433 23.26 19.05 -6.18
C TRP A 433 23.05 18.96 -4.67
N GLU A 434 22.98 20.13 -4.04
CA GLU A 434 22.69 20.32 -2.62
C GLU A 434 21.35 19.70 -2.24
N VAL A 435 21.38 18.84 -1.22
CA VAL A 435 20.20 18.48 -0.42
C VAL A 435 20.50 18.82 1.02
N GLY A 436 19.68 19.73 1.56
CA GLY A 436 19.76 20.17 2.94
C GLY A 436 19.68 19.01 3.91
N GLN A 437 20.57 19.04 4.89
CA GLN A 437 20.60 18.14 6.03
C GLN A 437 19.31 18.21 6.85
N LYS A 438 18.84 17.04 7.28
CA LYS A 438 18.34 16.79 8.65
C LYS A 438 18.39 15.27 8.90
N GLY A 439 19.50 14.81 9.50
CA GLY A 439 19.60 13.49 10.15
C GLY A 439 18.71 13.45 11.40
N SER A 440 17.96 12.38 11.65
CA SER A 440 18.39 11.06 12.15
C SER A 440 18.30 11.03 13.68
N TYR A 441 17.24 10.39 14.16
CA TYR A 441 17.11 9.85 15.52
C TYR A 441 16.47 8.47 15.35
N ASP A 442 17.27 7.52 14.86
CA ASP A 442 17.09 6.10 15.13
C ASP A 442 18.02 5.80 16.31
N ASP A 443 17.48 5.92 17.51
CA ASP A 443 18.03 5.32 18.73
C ASP A 443 16.85 4.99 19.64
N VAL A 444 16.40 3.73 19.57
CA VAL A 444 15.55 3.12 20.59
C VAL A 444 16.08 1.72 20.84
N ASP A 445 17.00 1.67 21.80
CA ASP A 445 17.05 0.72 22.92
C ASP A 445 16.69 -0.74 22.60
N ASP A 446 17.71 -1.51 22.21
CA ASP A 446 17.69 -2.96 22.22
C ASP A 446 17.79 -3.48 23.66
N GLY A 447 16.64 -3.64 24.31
CA GLY A 447 16.49 -4.28 25.60
C GLY A 447 16.81 -5.78 25.56
N ASN A 448 18.09 -6.13 25.46
CA ASN A 448 18.55 -7.50 25.62
C ASN A 448 20.00 -7.59 26.14
N SER A 449 20.20 -7.23 27.41
CA SER A 449 21.35 -7.75 28.17
C SER A 449 21.06 -7.77 29.67
N ILE A 450 20.55 -8.89 30.16
CA ILE A 450 20.75 -9.33 31.55
C ILE A 450 22.04 -10.14 31.58
N ARG A 451 23.01 -9.75 32.42
CA ARG A 451 23.83 -10.70 33.20
C ARG A 451 24.60 -9.99 34.32
N ARG A 452 24.26 -10.44 35.54
CA ARG A 452 24.88 -10.29 36.87
C ARG A 452 24.82 -8.94 37.57
#